data_AF-A0A0N4VTT4-F1
#
_entry.id   AF-A0A0N4VTT4-F1
#
_cell.length_a   1.000
_cell.length_b   1.000
_cell.length_c   1.000
_cell.angle_alpha   90.00
_cell.angle_beta   90.00
_cell.angle_gamma   90.00
#
_symmetry.space_group_name_H-M   'P 1'
#
loop_
_entity.id
_entity.type
_entity.pdbx_description
1 polymer ?
#
loop_
_entity_poly.entity_id
_entity_poly.type
_entity_poly.pdbx_seq_one_letter_code
_entity_poly.pdbx_strand_id
1 'polypeptide(L)'
;MIESKDNGSLLRENYRHQIWDLIHEINTEITVKNSSGHQLTYRDMCEPYCQKNDAFIALLELYNKNFSRVEVTYPTMDILGKQIFIASNIYGVSLVNDSNTIESFTTVILRYYMVYPEIKPLLAWETKIVSLLYDSGKYDLLNCSAGSDNLVAKEVKEMGNKSAPLLSISLGMLMIFLMLCSFRYKRRESKPLEAILGGVTPLLAGITTVGLVSATGLAFQSIVVSTLFLVLAI
;
A
#
# COMPACT_ATOMS: atom_id res chain seq x y z
N MET A 1 -6.04 5.95 5.25
CA MET A 1 -7.50 6.03 5.43
C MET A 1 -7.78 5.75 6.90
N ILE A 2 -8.63 6.58 7.49
CA ILE A 2 -8.94 6.57 8.92
C ILE A 2 -10.45 6.45 9.03
N GLU A 3 -10.90 5.47 9.79
CA GLU A 3 -12.32 5.21 10.04
C GLU A 3 -12.57 5.08 11.54
N SER A 4 -13.81 5.30 11.94
CA SER A 4 -14.22 5.03 13.32
C SER A 4 -14.35 3.52 13.56
N LYS A 5 -13.80 3.00 14.65
CA LYS A 5 -13.91 1.56 14.98
C LYS A 5 -15.34 1.11 15.26
N ASP A 6 -16.20 2.02 15.69
CA ASP A 6 -17.61 1.80 15.99
C ASP A 6 -18.57 2.15 14.83
N ASN A 7 -18.04 2.39 13.62
CA ASN A 7 -18.79 2.89 12.46
C ASN A 7 -19.62 4.16 12.73
N GLY A 8 -19.23 4.93 13.75
CA GLY A 8 -19.85 6.19 14.13
C GLY A 8 -19.28 7.41 13.40
N SER A 9 -19.61 8.58 13.95
CA SER A 9 -19.07 9.85 13.48
C SER A 9 -17.66 10.08 14.03
N LEU A 10 -16.70 10.37 13.15
CA LEU A 10 -15.37 10.84 13.50
C LEU A 10 -15.37 12.29 14.04
N LEU A 11 -16.50 12.98 13.92
CA LEU A 11 -16.71 14.34 14.39
C LEU A 11 -16.95 14.41 15.90
N ARG A 12 -16.97 13.29 16.63
CA ARG A 12 -17.06 13.26 18.10
C ARG A 12 -15.76 13.72 18.74
N GLU A 13 -15.84 14.41 19.89
CA GLU A 13 -14.69 15.03 20.56
C GLU A 13 -13.49 14.08 20.74
N ASN A 14 -13.69 12.92 21.35
CA ASN A 14 -12.61 11.94 21.57
C ASN A 14 -11.94 11.47 20.26
N TYR A 15 -12.74 11.27 19.20
CA TYR A 15 -12.25 10.84 17.89
C TYR A 15 -11.48 11.97 17.20
N ARG A 16 -12.02 13.20 17.22
CA ARG A 16 -11.35 14.38 16.65
C ARG A 16 -10.00 14.64 17.30
N HIS A 17 -9.90 14.52 18.63
CA HIS A 17 -8.63 14.67 19.33
C HIS A 17 -7.62 13.59 18.94
N GLN A 18 -8.03 12.32 18.85
CA GLN A 18 -7.13 11.26 18.38
C GLN A 18 -6.66 11.48 16.94
N ILE A 19 -7.54 11.94 16.04
CA ILE A 19 -7.14 12.27 14.65
C ILE A 19 -6.15 13.44 14.65
N TRP A 20 -6.41 14.47 15.46
CA TRP A 20 -5.51 15.62 15.59
C TRP A 20 -4.12 15.20 16.07
N ASP A 21 -4.05 14.39 17.13
CA ASP A 21 -2.81 13.88 17.69
C ASP A 21 -2.07 13.00 16.68
N LEU A 22 -2.79 12.14 15.95
CA LEU A 22 -2.23 11.31 14.87
C LEU A 22 -1.62 12.15 13.76
N ILE A 23 -2.34 13.18 13.28
CA ILE A 23 -1.84 14.10 12.26
C ILE A 23 -0.63 14.88 12.76
N HIS A 24 -0.65 15.29 14.04
CA HIS A 24 0.47 15.98 14.65
C HIS A 24 1.71 15.08 14.66
N GLU A 25 1.60 13.88 15.22
CA GLU A 25 2.70 12.92 15.33
C GLU A 25 3.30 12.57 13.96
N ILE A 26 2.46 12.31 12.94
CA ILE A 26 2.92 12.03 11.58
C ILE A 26 3.72 13.21 10.98
N ASN A 27 3.30 14.45 11.26
CA ASN A 27 3.90 15.64 10.66
C ASN A 27 5.16 16.11 11.39
N THR A 28 5.22 15.99 12.73
CA THR A 28 6.26 16.63 13.56
C THR A 28 7.18 15.65 14.27
N GLU A 29 6.67 14.52 14.78
CA GLU A 29 7.43 13.60 15.62
C GLU A 29 8.17 12.53 14.81
N ILE A 30 7.60 12.11 13.67
CA ILE A 30 8.26 11.12 12.79
C ILE A 30 9.44 11.78 12.06
N THR A 31 10.64 11.52 12.58
CA THR A 31 11.90 11.94 11.95
C THR A 31 12.63 10.76 11.32
N VAL A 32 13.29 10.98 10.18
CA VAL A 32 14.17 9.99 9.52
C VAL A 32 15.54 10.58 9.26
N LYS A 33 16.58 9.74 9.30
CA LYS A 33 17.94 10.19 9.03
C LYS A 33 18.26 10.06 7.55
N ASN A 34 18.84 11.10 6.97
CA ASN A 34 19.38 11.04 5.62
C ASN A 34 20.74 10.31 5.57
N SER A 35 21.25 10.01 4.37
CA SER A 35 22.60 9.46 4.17
C SER A 35 23.70 10.33 4.80
N SER A 36 23.49 11.64 4.90
CA SER A 36 24.38 12.60 5.56
C SER A 36 24.18 12.71 7.09
N GLY A 37 23.25 11.97 7.67
CA GLY A 37 22.96 11.98 9.12
C GLY A 37 22.01 13.08 9.60
N HIS A 38 21.57 13.99 8.73
CA HIS A 38 20.55 14.99 9.06
C HIS A 38 19.19 14.34 9.32
N GLN A 39 18.48 14.84 10.34
CA GLN A 39 17.10 14.42 10.62
C GLN A 39 16.15 15.22 9.73
N LEU A 40 15.31 14.50 8.99
CA LEU A 40 14.28 15.02 8.11
C LEU A 40 12.92 14.68 8.68
N THR A 41 12.02 15.65 8.67
CA THR A 41 10.60 15.50 8.98
C THR A 41 9.79 15.38 7.69
N TYR A 42 8.48 15.13 7.81
CA TYR A 42 7.58 15.18 6.64
C TYR A 42 7.66 16.53 5.93
N ARG A 43 7.75 17.63 6.67
CA ARG A 43 7.80 19.00 6.11
C ARG A 43 9.00 19.22 5.19
N ASP A 44 10.13 18.59 5.49
CA ASP A 44 11.36 18.70 4.69
C ASP A 44 11.31 17.86 3.41
N MET A 45 10.38 16.90 3.34
CA MET A 45 10.27 15.94 2.24
C MET A 45 9.00 16.10 1.40
N CYS A 46 8.08 17.01 1.75
CA CYS A 46 6.76 17.09 1.10
C CYS A 46 6.63 18.17 0.02
N GLU A 47 7.58 19.11 -0.12
CA GLU A 47 7.43 20.20 -1.08
C GLU A 47 7.36 19.67 -2.52
N PRO A 48 6.44 20.18 -3.37
CA PRO A 48 5.50 21.28 -3.15
C PRO A 48 4.10 20.88 -2.63
N TYR A 49 3.89 19.61 -2.27
CA TYR A 49 2.56 19.03 -1.99
C TYR A 49 2.15 19.03 -0.51
N CYS A 50 2.90 19.69 0.37
CA CYS A 50 2.63 19.75 1.80
C CYS A 50 1.19 20.21 2.13
N GLN A 51 0.64 21.13 1.34
CA GLN A 51 -0.65 21.78 1.60
C GLN A 51 -1.89 20.92 1.26
N LYS A 52 -1.70 19.68 0.82
CA LYS A 52 -2.81 18.82 0.37
C LYS A 52 -3.81 18.45 1.48
N ASN A 53 -3.37 18.43 2.75
CA ASN A 53 -4.24 18.10 3.89
C ASN A 53 -4.66 19.34 4.69
N ASP A 54 -4.21 20.55 4.32
CA ASP A 54 -4.43 21.78 5.10
C ASP A 54 -5.91 22.11 5.26
N ALA A 55 -6.72 21.86 4.23
CA ALA A 55 -8.18 22.05 4.29
C ALA A 55 -8.82 21.26 5.43
N PHE A 56 -8.38 20.01 5.63
CA PHE A 56 -8.90 19.15 6.69
C PHE A 56 -8.34 19.52 8.06
N ILE A 57 -7.06 19.92 8.14
CA ILE A 57 -6.45 20.40 9.38
C ILE A 57 -7.16 21.67 9.86
N ALA A 58 -7.43 22.62 8.96
CA ALA A 58 -8.18 23.83 9.26
C ALA A 58 -9.60 23.52 9.75
N LEU A 59 -10.26 22.51 9.15
CA LEU A 59 -11.57 22.06 9.60
C LEU A 59 -11.52 21.51 11.05
N LEU A 60 -10.55 20.64 11.36
CA LEU A 60 -10.39 20.11 12.71
C LEU A 60 -10.09 21.22 13.72
N GLU A 61 -9.28 22.20 13.34
CA GLU A 61 -8.96 23.35 14.21
C GLU A 61 -10.22 24.19 14.52
N LEU A 62 -11.09 24.42 13.52
CA LEU A 62 -12.37 25.12 13.72
C LEU A 62 -13.28 24.38 14.70
N TYR A 63 -13.42 23.06 14.54
CA TYR A 63 -14.24 22.24 15.44
C TYR A 63 -13.65 22.14 16.85
N ASN A 64 -12.33 22.02 16.99
CA ASN A 64 -11.68 21.91 18.30
C ASN A 64 -11.70 23.24 19.08
N LYS A 65 -11.59 24.38 18.38
CA LYS A 65 -11.74 25.71 19.00
C LYS A 65 -13.20 26.11 19.24
N ASN A 66 -14.14 25.22 18.91
CA ASN A 66 -15.57 25.37 19.15
C ASN A 66 -16.12 26.69 18.58
N PHE A 67 -15.67 27.06 17.36
CA PHE A 67 -16.17 28.25 16.68
C PHE A 67 -17.64 28.03 16.29
N SER A 68 -18.54 28.34 17.22
CA SER A 68 -20.00 28.15 17.13
C SER A 68 -20.68 29.00 16.04
N ARG A 69 -19.90 29.74 15.24
CA ARG A 69 -20.36 30.70 14.23
C ARG A 69 -20.02 30.31 12.80
N VAL A 70 -19.31 29.19 12.58
CA VAL A 70 -18.95 28.73 11.24
C VAL A 70 -19.79 27.50 10.91
N GLU A 71 -20.80 27.69 10.06
CA GLU A 71 -21.53 26.59 9.46
C GLU A 71 -20.62 25.90 8.43
N VAL A 72 -20.13 24.71 8.78
CA VAL A 72 -19.31 23.92 7.86
C VAL A 72 -20.23 23.26 6.85
N THR A 73 -20.11 23.71 5.61
CA THR A 73 -20.86 23.18 4.47
C THR A 73 -20.02 22.19 3.65
N TYR A 74 -20.68 21.25 2.99
CA TYR A 74 -20.11 20.26 2.08
C TYR A 74 -20.62 20.54 0.65
N PRO A 75 -19.79 20.41 -0.41
CA PRO A 75 -18.42 19.89 -0.48
C PRO A 75 -17.29 20.92 -0.22
N THR A 76 -17.65 22.20 -0.06
CA THR A 76 -16.73 23.31 0.18
C THR A 76 -17.14 24.05 1.45
N MET A 77 -16.18 24.43 2.28
CA MET A 77 -16.40 25.34 3.41
C MET A 77 -15.92 26.75 3.07
N ASP A 78 -16.58 27.78 3.60
CA ASP A 78 -16.13 29.17 3.51
C ASP A 78 -15.40 29.57 4.80
N ILE A 79 -14.12 29.89 4.67
CA ILE A 79 -13.32 30.48 5.75
C ILE A 79 -12.86 31.86 5.30
N LEU A 80 -13.35 32.91 5.98
CA LEU A 80 -12.94 34.30 5.76
C LEU A 80 -13.17 34.78 4.30
N GLY A 81 -14.23 34.33 3.64
CA GLY A 81 -14.56 34.70 2.26
C GLY A 81 -13.80 33.89 1.21
N LYS A 82 -13.09 32.83 1.63
CA LYS A 82 -12.37 31.92 0.75
C LYS A 82 -13.01 30.54 0.82
N GLN A 83 -13.46 30.06 -0.33
CA GLN A 83 -13.97 28.70 -0.49
C GLN A 83 -12.82 27.70 -0.48
N ILE A 84 -12.89 26.73 0.44
CA ILE A 84 -11.93 25.65 0.60
C ILE A 84 -12.65 24.33 0.33
N PHE A 85 -12.12 23.53 -0.59
CA PHE A 85 -12.68 22.22 -0.93
C PHE A 85 -12.27 21.18 0.12
N ILE A 86 -13.25 20.64 0.85
CA ILE A 86 -13.03 19.64 1.92
C ILE A 86 -13.39 18.22 1.49
N ALA A 87 -14.18 18.08 0.42
CA ALA A 87 -14.60 16.79 -0.12
C ALA A 87 -13.45 15.94 -0.67
N SER A 88 -12.22 16.48 -0.78
CA SER A 88 -11.04 15.68 -1.09
C SER A 88 -10.63 14.75 0.05
N ASN A 89 -10.89 15.12 1.31
CA ASN A 89 -10.35 14.42 2.48
C ASN A 89 -11.41 13.67 3.28
N ILE A 90 -12.69 14.05 3.17
CA ILE A 90 -13.78 13.54 4.00
C ILE A 90 -14.76 12.74 3.15
N TYR A 91 -15.13 11.56 3.64
CA TYR A 91 -15.98 10.58 2.96
C TYR A 91 -17.04 10.02 3.93
N GLY A 92 -18.13 9.50 3.37
CA GLY A 92 -19.25 8.98 4.16
C GLY A 92 -19.94 10.07 4.99
N VAL A 93 -20.22 11.22 4.37
CA VAL A 93 -20.80 12.39 5.02
C VAL A 93 -22.32 12.23 5.14
N SER A 94 -22.87 12.47 6.34
CA SER A 94 -24.31 12.72 6.53
C SER A 94 -24.57 14.22 6.66
N LEU A 95 -25.64 14.68 6.01
CA LEU A 95 -26.06 16.07 5.99
C LEU A 95 -27.31 16.27 6.85
N VAL A 96 -27.42 17.43 7.49
CA VAL A 96 -28.60 17.76 8.30
C VAL A 96 -29.78 18.08 7.37
N ASN A 97 -30.85 17.27 7.39
CA ASN A 97 -32.20 17.55 6.84
C ASN A 97 -32.23 18.54 5.66
N ASP A 98 -31.75 18.13 4.48
CA ASP A 98 -31.72 18.89 3.22
C ASP A 98 -30.87 20.18 3.20
N SER A 99 -30.11 20.46 4.24
CA SER A 99 -29.07 21.50 4.24
C SER A 99 -27.74 20.96 3.70
N ASN A 100 -26.86 21.86 3.26
CA ASN A 100 -25.48 21.50 2.91
C ASN A 100 -24.56 21.40 4.14
N THR A 101 -25.10 21.43 5.36
CA THR A 101 -24.31 21.44 6.61
C THR A 101 -23.96 20.02 7.04
N ILE A 102 -22.70 19.82 7.41
CA ILE A 102 -22.18 18.51 7.84
C ILE A 102 -22.72 18.17 9.22
N GLU A 103 -23.41 17.03 9.32
CA GLU A 103 -23.81 16.43 10.59
C GLU A 103 -22.75 15.45 11.09
N SER A 104 -22.30 14.55 10.22
CA SER A 104 -21.30 13.54 10.55
C SER A 104 -20.49 13.11 9.34
N PHE A 105 -19.33 12.51 9.58
CA PHE A 105 -18.57 11.79 8.57
C PHE A 105 -17.92 10.54 9.17
N THR A 106 -17.87 9.46 8.39
CA THR A 106 -17.37 8.15 8.85
C THR A 106 -15.91 7.91 8.52
N THR A 107 -15.42 8.50 7.42
CA THR A 107 -14.13 8.14 6.83
C THR A 107 -13.32 9.37 6.44
N VAL A 108 -12.01 9.35 6.74
CA VAL A 108 -11.06 10.40 6.34
C VAL A 108 -9.91 9.79 5.56
N ILE A 109 -9.54 10.41 4.44
CA ILE A 109 -8.38 10.04 3.64
C ILE A 109 -7.40 11.21 3.64
N LEU A 110 -6.30 11.02 4.35
CA LEU A 110 -5.14 11.89 4.31
C LEU A 110 -4.19 11.42 3.21
N ARG A 111 -3.65 12.36 2.43
CA ARG A 111 -2.70 12.07 1.35
C ARG A 111 -1.38 12.73 1.66
N TYR A 112 -0.35 11.92 1.86
CA TYR A 112 1.01 12.38 2.11
C TYR A 112 1.83 12.14 0.85
N TYR A 113 2.19 13.22 0.17
CA TYR A 113 3.06 13.17 -1.00
C TYR A 113 4.46 13.58 -0.57
N MET A 114 5.44 12.74 -0.88
CA MET A 114 6.84 13.01 -0.58
C MET A 114 7.64 13.08 -1.87
N VAL A 115 8.47 14.10 -1.98
CA VAL A 115 9.38 14.35 -3.08
C VAL A 115 10.75 14.61 -2.46
N TYR A 116 11.59 13.57 -2.41
CA TYR A 116 12.95 13.67 -1.92
C TYR A 116 13.89 12.91 -2.88
N PRO A 117 15.11 13.42 -3.16
CA PRO A 117 16.01 12.79 -4.13
C PRO A 117 16.48 11.40 -3.68
N GLU A 118 16.58 11.16 -2.37
CA GLU A 118 16.98 9.86 -1.84
C GLU A 118 15.76 8.99 -1.51
N ILE A 119 15.74 7.75 -2.01
CA ILE A 119 14.65 6.81 -1.75
C ILE A 119 14.73 6.19 -0.34
N LYS A 120 15.93 6.05 0.24
CA LYS A 120 16.11 5.38 1.54
C LYS A 120 15.36 6.09 2.69
N PRO A 121 15.47 7.42 2.85
CA PRO A 121 14.70 8.14 3.87
C PRO A 121 13.19 8.01 3.66
N LEU A 122 12.72 8.03 2.40
CA LEU A 122 11.30 7.89 2.06
C LEU A 122 10.73 6.54 2.53
N LEU A 123 11.43 5.43 2.20
CA LEU A 123 11.04 4.09 2.64
C LEU A 123 11.12 3.93 4.16
N ALA A 124 12.12 4.54 4.80
CA ALA A 124 12.25 4.50 6.26
C ALA A 124 11.11 5.26 6.95
N TRP A 125 10.68 6.38 6.40
CA TRP A 125 9.58 7.18 6.94
C TRP A 125 8.26 6.45 6.78
N GLU A 126 8.02 5.87 5.60
CA GLU A 126 6.85 5.04 5.32
C GLU A 126 6.77 3.85 6.27
N THR A 127 7.88 3.15 6.51
CA THR A 127 7.92 2.01 7.45
C THR A 127 7.57 2.44 8.87
N LYS A 128 8.04 3.62 9.31
CA LYS A 128 7.69 4.16 10.63
C LYS A 128 6.21 4.47 10.75
N ILE A 129 5.59 5.05 9.71
CA ILE A 129 4.15 5.26 9.70
C ILE A 129 3.39 3.96 9.77
N VAL A 130 3.77 2.96 8.96
CA VAL A 130 3.11 1.66 8.99
C VAL A 130 3.21 1.05 10.40
N SER A 131 4.38 1.09 11.04
CA SER A 131 4.53 0.60 12.42
C SER A 131 3.71 1.41 13.43
N LEU A 132 3.57 2.72 13.22
CA LEU A 132 2.76 3.57 14.08
C LEU A 132 1.26 3.25 13.95
N LEU A 133 0.78 2.97 12.74
CA LEU A 133 -0.63 2.69 12.50
C LEU A 133 -1.04 1.26 12.89
N TYR A 134 -0.17 0.27 12.67
CA TYR A 134 -0.50 -1.14 12.92
C TYR A 134 0.04 -1.69 14.24
N ASP A 135 1.27 -1.32 14.65
CA ASP A 135 1.95 -1.95 15.79
C ASP A 135 1.83 -1.16 17.10
N SER A 136 1.65 0.18 17.03
CA SER A 136 1.70 1.02 18.24
C SER A 136 0.53 0.82 19.19
N GLY A 137 -0.65 0.43 18.68
CA GLY A 137 -1.89 0.36 19.46
C GLY A 137 -2.30 1.68 20.14
N LYS A 138 -1.68 2.81 19.77
CA LYS A 138 -1.87 4.09 20.47
C LYS A 138 -3.26 4.70 20.23
N TYR A 139 -3.85 4.41 19.09
CA TYR A 139 -5.11 4.98 18.62
C TYR A 139 -6.24 3.95 18.57
N ASP A 140 -6.64 3.46 19.73
CA ASP A 140 -7.61 2.35 19.86
C ASP A 140 -9.04 2.66 19.34
N LEU A 141 -9.40 3.94 19.22
CA LEU A 141 -10.71 4.36 18.71
C LEU A 141 -10.75 4.40 17.18
N LEU A 142 -9.59 4.52 16.53
CA LEU A 142 -9.49 4.69 15.08
C LEU A 142 -9.10 3.37 14.43
N ASN A 143 -9.81 3.01 13.36
CA ASN A 143 -9.37 1.99 12.44
C ASN A 143 -8.54 2.64 11.33
N CYS A 144 -7.22 2.44 11.39
CA CYS A 144 -6.28 3.07 10.48
C CYS A 144 -5.79 2.07 9.43
N SER A 145 -5.81 2.48 8.17
CA SER A 145 -5.22 1.74 7.05
C SER A 145 -4.28 2.64 6.26
N ALA A 146 -3.12 2.09 5.87
CA ALA A 146 -2.15 2.77 5.02
C ALA A 146 -2.08 2.11 3.64
N GLY A 147 -1.92 2.93 2.61
CA GLY A 147 -1.70 2.47 1.23
C GLY A 147 -0.66 3.35 0.56
N SER A 148 0.32 2.73 -0.08
CA SER A 148 1.42 3.38 -0.78
C SER A 148 1.95 2.45 -1.87
N ASP A 149 2.48 3.01 -2.94
CA ASP A 149 3.01 2.25 -4.07
C ASP A 149 4.15 1.31 -3.65
N ASN A 150 4.99 1.74 -2.71
CA ASN A 150 6.08 0.91 -2.19
C ASN A 150 5.55 -0.23 -1.32
N LEU A 151 4.52 0.02 -0.50
CA LEU A 151 3.88 -1.00 0.31
C LEU A 151 3.23 -2.07 -0.59
N VAL A 152 2.50 -1.65 -1.63
CA VAL A 152 1.92 -2.57 -2.62
C VAL A 152 3.02 -3.38 -3.31
N ALA A 153 4.11 -2.75 -3.73
CA ALA A 153 5.25 -3.45 -4.33
C ALA A 153 5.89 -4.46 -3.36
N LYS A 154 5.99 -4.12 -2.07
CA LYS A 154 6.50 -5.01 -1.02
C LYS A 154 5.58 -6.20 -0.81
N GLU A 155 4.27 -5.98 -0.70
CA GLU A 155 3.26 -7.05 -0.56
C GLU A 155 3.26 -8.00 -1.76
N VAL A 156 3.35 -7.44 -2.98
CA VAL A 156 3.45 -8.25 -4.21
C VAL A 156 4.72 -9.10 -4.23
N LYS A 157 5.85 -8.55 -3.75
CA LYS A 157 7.11 -9.29 -3.65
C LYS A 157 7.03 -10.39 -2.58
N GLU A 158 6.44 -10.10 -1.44
CA GLU A 158 6.25 -11.08 -0.37
C GLU A 158 5.31 -12.21 -0.79
N MET A 159 4.21 -11.89 -1.47
CA MET A 159 3.32 -12.86 -2.09
C MET A 159 4.06 -13.74 -3.10
N GLY A 160 4.95 -13.15 -3.91
CA GLY A 160 5.83 -13.89 -4.82
C GLY A 160 6.76 -14.86 -4.07
N ASN A 161 7.40 -14.40 -2.99
CA ASN A 161 8.32 -15.23 -2.21
C ASN A 161 7.62 -16.36 -1.46
N LYS A 162 6.42 -16.12 -0.92
CA LYS A 162 5.59 -17.15 -0.28
C LYS A 162 5.07 -18.18 -1.29
N SER A 163 4.83 -17.79 -2.53
CA SER A 163 4.33 -18.68 -3.59
C SER A 163 5.43 -19.49 -4.28
N ALA A 164 6.66 -18.98 -4.33
CA ALA A 164 7.81 -19.64 -4.95
C ALA A 164 8.06 -21.10 -4.51
N PRO A 165 8.04 -21.46 -3.21
CA PRO A 165 8.30 -22.84 -2.80
C PRO A 165 7.19 -23.80 -3.25
N LEU A 166 5.93 -23.38 -3.23
CA LEU A 166 4.80 -24.19 -3.69
C LEU A 166 4.92 -24.51 -5.19
N LEU A 167 5.31 -23.51 -5.98
CA LEU A 167 5.55 -23.69 -7.42
C LEU A 167 6.71 -24.66 -7.67
N SER A 168 7.81 -24.52 -6.94
CA SER A 168 8.95 -25.44 -7.04
C SER A 168 8.57 -26.90 -6.73
N ILE A 169 7.77 -27.12 -5.69
CA ILE A 169 7.27 -28.45 -5.32
C ILE A 169 6.39 -29.04 -6.44
N SER A 170 5.49 -28.23 -7.01
CA SER A 170 4.60 -28.68 -8.10
C SER A 170 5.38 -29.09 -9.36
N LEU A 171 6.41 -28.33 -9.71
CA LEU A 171 7.30 -28.63 -10.84
C LEU A 171 8.07 -29.94 -10.61
N GLY A 172 8.61 -30.12 -9.40
CA GLY A 172 9.29 -31.36 -9.02
C GLY A 172 8.39 -32.59 -9.11
N MET A 173 7.15 -32.47 -8.63
CA MET A 173 6.17 -33.56 -8.70
C MET A 173 5.83 -33.93 -10.15
N LEU A 174 5.69 -32.95 -11.03
CA LEU A 174 5.41 -33.18 -12.45
C LEU A 174 6.59 -33.87 -13.15
N MET A 175 7.83 -33.48 -12.86
CA MET A 175 9.02 -34.15 -13.39
C MET A 175 9.12 -35.61 -12.94
N ILE A 176 8.80 -35.89 -11.67
CA ILE A 176 8.76 -37.27 -11.14
C ILE A 176 7.67 -38.08 -11.86
N PHE A 177 6.49 -37.49 -12.06
CA PHE A 177 5.39 -38.13 -12.78
C PHE A 177 5.78 -38.49 -14.22
N LEU A 178 6.40 -37.57 -14.96
CA LEU A 178 6.90 -37.84 -16.32
C LEU A 178 7.95 -38.96 -16.35
N MET A 179 8.84 -38.98 -15.36
CA MET A 179 9.84 -40.03 -15.23
C MET A 179 9.20 -41.40 -14.98
N LEU A 180 8.19 -41.48 -14.10
CA LEU A 180 7.46 -42.71 -13.80
C LEU A 180 6.68 -43.21 -15.03
N CYS A 181 5.98 -42.33 -15.74
CA CYS A 181 5.24 -42.68 -16.96
C CYS A 181 6.13 -43.18 -18.11
N SER A 182 7.42 -42.85 -18.08
CA SER A 182 8.39 -43.25 -19.10
C SER A 182 8.90 -44.69 -18.93
N PHE A 183 8.61 -45.34 -17.80
CA PHE A 183 8.89 -46.76 -17.60
C PHE A 183 7.86 -47.63 -18.31
N ARG A 184 8.26 -48.21 -19.44
CA ARG A 184 7.47 -49.22 -20.17
C ARG A 184 7.80 -50.64 -19.69
N TYR A 185 6.83 -51.55 -19.85
CA TYR A 185 6.93 -52.97 -19.45
C TYR A 185 8.16 -53.67 -20.04
N LYS A 186 8.59 -53.30 -21.26
CA LYS A 186 9.87 -53.73 -21.83
C LYS A 186 10.99 -52.74 -21.49
N ARG A 187 11.98 -53.20 -20.71
CA ARG A 187 13.15 -52.40 -20.27
C ARG A 187 14.04 -51.86 -21.40
N ARG A 188 13.98 -52.43 -22.61
CA ARG A 188 14.68 -51.88 -23.80
C ARG A 188 13.94 -50.71 -24.47
N GLU A 189 12.67 -50.50 -24.16
CA GLU A 189 11.86 -49.40 -24.70
C GLU A 189 11.70 -48.22 -23.72
N SER A 190 12.06 -48.42 -22.44
CA SER A 190 12.05 -47.34 -21.45
C SER A 190 13.20 -46.37 -21.70
N LYS A 191 12.88 -45.11 -21.98
CA LYS A 191 13.86 -44.04 -22.20
C LYS A 191 13.68 -42.88 -21.20
N PRO A 192 13.94 -43.13 -19.90
CA PRO A 192 13.73 -42.12 -18.86
C PRO A 192 14.60 -40.87 -19.06
N LEU A 193 15.78 -41.00 -19.67
CA LEU A 193 16.64 -39.86 -20.00
C LEU A 193 16.03 -38.93 -21.05
N GLU A 194 15.31 -39.47 -22.03
CA GLU A 194 14.65 -38.68 -23.08
C GLU A 194 13.50 -37.84 -22.46
N ALA A 195 12.79 -38.41 -21.49
CA ALA A 195 11.72 -37.70 -20.76
C ALA A 195 12.24 -36.60 -19.82
N ILE A 196 13.37 -36.83 -19.14
CA ILE A 196 14.01 -35.80 -18.31
C ILE A 196 14.49 -34.64 -19.18
N LEU A 197 15.16 -34.94 -20.30
CA LEU A 197 15.60 -33.91 -21.25
C LEU A 197 14.40 -33.14 -21.83
N GLY A 198 13.30 -33.85 -22.12
CA GLY A 198 12.03 -33.24 -22.53
C GLY A 198 11.47 -32.25 -21.51
N GLY A 199 11.45 -32.61 -20.22
CA GLY A 199 10.93 -31.72 -19.16
C GLY A 199 11.87 -30.54 -18.80
N VAL A 200 13.19 -30.70 -18.96
CA VAL A 200 14.16 -29.62 -18.70
C VAL A 200 14.20 -28.58 -19.83
N THR A 201 13.84 -28.97 -21.06
CA THR A 201 13.90 -28.07 -22.23
C THR A 201 12.99 -26.83 -22.09
N PRO A 202 11.70 -26.94 -21.71
CA PRO A 202 10.84 -25.79 -21.42
C PRO A 202 11.37 -24.87 -20.31
N LEU A 203 12.02 -25.44 -19.27
CA LEU A 203 12.62 -24.67 -18.19
C LEU A 203 13.78 -23.82 -18.68
N LEU A 204 14.67 -24.40 -19.49
CA LEU A 204 15.79 -23.67 -20.11
C LEU A 204 15.28 -22.59 -21.09
N ALA A 205 14.24 -22.87 -21.87
CA ALA A 205 13.59 -21.88 -22.73
C ALA A 205 13.01 -20.70 -21.93
N GLY A 206 12.40 -20.99 -20.79
CA GLY A 206 11.91 -19.97 -19.86
C GLY A 206 13.00 -19.10 -19.27
N ILE A 207 14.06 -19.73 -18.74
CA ILE A 207 15.22 -19.01 -18.16
C ILE A 207 15.90 -18.13 -19.20
N THR A 208 16.09 -18.63 -20.42
CA THR A 208 16.70 -17.85 -21.52
C THR A 208 15.82 -16.67 -21.94
N THR A 209 14.50 -16.85 -22.01
CA THR A 209 13.56 -15.75 -22.30
C THR A 209 13.61 -14.67 -21.23
N VAL A 210 13.58 -15.06 -19.95
CA VAL A 210 13.69 -14.12 -18.82
C VAL A 210 15.05 -13.41 -18.84
N GLY A 211 16.14 -14.12 -19.11
CA GLY A 211 17.48 -13.53 -19.22
C GLY A 211 17.57 -12.51 -20.36
N LEU A 212 16.99 -12.81 -21.52
CA LEU A 212 16.99 -11.91 -22.67
C LEU A 212 16.14 -10.66 -22.43
N VAL A 213 14.96 -10.81 -21.83
CA VAL A 213 14.13 -9.66 -21.40
C VAL A 213 14.85 -8.85 -20.34
N SER A 214 15.60 -9.48 -19.42
CA SER A 214 16.34 -8.78 -18.37
C SER A 214 17.46 -7.92 -18.94
N ALA A 215 18.08 -8.37 -20.04
CA ALA A 215 19.10 -7.60 -20.74
C ALA A 215 18.53 -6.31 -21.38
N THR A 216 17.23 -6.25 -21.66
CA THR A 216 16.57 -5.04 -22.18
C THR A 216 16.25 -3.99 -21.11
N GLY A 217 16.46 -4.30 -19.83
CA GLY A 217 16.22 -3.37 -18.71
C GLY A 217 14.75 -3.24 -18.30
N LEU A 218 13.87 -4.12 -18.80
CA LEU A 218 12.46 -4.14 -18.39
C LEU A 218 12.31 -4.72 -16.98
N ALA A 219 11.52 -4.05 -16.14
CA ALA A 219 11.21 -4.51 -14.79
C ALA A 219 10.27 -5.73 -14.84
N PHE A 220 10.58 -6.75 -14.04
CA PHE A 220 9.79 -7.98 -13.98
C PHE A 220 8.74 -7.93 -12.89
N GLN A 221 7.50 -8.27 -13.26
CA GLN A 221 6.44 -8.59 -12.33
C GLN A 221 6.60 -10.03 -11.85
N SER A 222 6.33 -10.32 -10.58
CA SER A 222 6.35 -11.69 -10.02
C SER A 222 5.37 -12.66 -10.71
N ILE A 223 4.40 -12.15 -11.47
CA ILE A 223 3.43 -12.91 -12.26
C ILE A 223 4.10 -13.74 -13.38
N VAL A 224 5.28 -13.32 -13.85
CA VAL A 224 6.03 -14.03 -14.92
C VAL A 224 6.40 -15.45 -14.51
N VAL A 225 6.51 -15.77 -13.23
CA VAL A 225 6.78 -17.15 -12.79
C VAL A 225 5.65 -18.11 -13.16
N SER A 226 4.40 -17.63 -13.26
CA SER A 226 3.27 -18.46 -13.67
C SER A 226 3.32 -18.87 -15.15
N THR A 227 3.99 -18.11 -16.02
CA THR A 227 4.08 -18.47 -17.45
C THR A 227 4.98 -19.68 -17.68
N LEU A 228 5.97 -19.92 -16.81
CA LEU A 228 6.80 -21.12 -16.84
C LEU A 228 5.97 -22.40 -16.67
N PHE A 229 4.94 -22.37 -15.82
CA PHE A 229 4.03 -23.50 -15.63
C PHE A 229 3.18 -23.76 -16.87
N LEU A 230 2.69 -22.69 -17.51
CA LEU A 230 1.91 -22.80 -18.74
C LEU A 230 2.74 -23.38 -19.90
N VAL A 231 4.01 -22.97 -20.02
CA VAL A 231 4.92 -23.50 -21.06
C VAL A 231 5.32 -24.96 -20.78
N LEU A 232 5.38 -25.38 -19.52
CA LEU A 232 5.69 -26.77 -19.16
C LEU A 232 4.47 -27.71 -19.29
N ALA A 233 3.26 -27.15 -19.23
CA ALA A 233 2.01 -27.90 -19.44
C ALA A 233 1.69 -28.14 -20.93
N ILE A 234 2.28 -27.36 -21.83
CA ILE A 234 2.15 -27.48 -23.29
C ILE A 234 3.27 -28.37 -23.82
#